data_AF-A0A4Y8Z4A9-F1
#
_entry.id   AF-A0A4Y8Z4A9-F1
#
_cell.length_a   1.000
_cell.length_b   1.000
_cell.length_c   1.000
_cell.angle_alpha   90.00
_cell.angle_beta   90.00
_cell.angle_gamma   90.00
#
_symmetry.space_group_name_H-M   'P 1'
#
loop_
_entity.id
_entity.type
_entity.pdbx_description
1 polymer ?
#
loop_
_entity_poly.entity_id
_entity_poly.type
_entity_poly.pdbx_seq_one_letter_code
_entity_poly.pdbx_strand_id
1 'polypeptide(L)' 'MSVSRQTQSLGGKLGVSRRCYPDRDHTELETELATSKISDRVREIVASAPPLSAEQRARISALLVRP' A
#
# COMPACT_ATOMS: atom_id res chain seq x y z
N MET A 1 -9.02 1.13 10.52
CA MET A 1 -7.88 0.84 9.63
C MET A 1 -6.61 0.99 10.42
N SER A 2 -5.84 -0.09 10.60
CA SER A 2 -4.50 0.00 11.19
C SER A 2 -3.56 0.55 10.12
N VAL A 3 -3.11 1.78 10.31
CA VAL A 3 -2.26 2.50 9.35
C VAL A 3 -0.80 2.19 9.66
N SER A 4 -0.01 1.75 8.68
CA SER A 4 1.39 1.40 8.92
C SER A 4 2.21 2.60 9.38
N ARG A 5 3.33 2.34 10.09
CA ARG A 5 4.28 3.40 10.49
C ARG A 5 4.80 4.18 9.28
N GLN A 6 4.93 3.53 8.12
CA GLN A 6 5.32 4.17 6.87
C GLN A 6 4.28 5.19 6.42
N THR A 7 3.00 4.80 6.36
CA THR A 7 1.91 5.71 6.00
C THR A 7 1.80 6.88 6.97
N GLN A 8 1.98 6.64 8.28
CA GLN A 8 2.00 7.71 9.29
C GLN A 8 3.17 8.67 9.07
N SER A 9 4.37 8.15 8.83
CA SER A 9 5.57 8.95 8.56
C SER A 9 5.41 9.81 7.30
N LEU A 10 4.92 9.24 6.20
CA LEU A 10 4.68 9.95 4.94
C LEU A 10 3.64 11.06 5.11
N GLY A 11 2.56 10.81 5.86
CA GLY A 11 1.57 11.84 6.20
C GLY A 11 2.18 13.00 6.98
N GLY A 12 3.03 12.70 7.97
CA GLY A 12 3.77 13.71 8.72
C GLY A 12 4.70 14.54 7.83
N LYS A 13 5.49 13.88 6.98
CA LYS A 13 6.40 14.53 6.02
C LYS A 13 5.65 15.45 5.05
N LEU A 14 4.56 14.98 4.47
CA LEU A 14 3.73 15.79 3.56
C LEU A 14 3.12 16.99 4.28
N GLY A 15 2.64 16.81 5.52
CA GLY A 15 2.09 17.89 6.33
C GLY A 15 3.12 18.97 6.67
N VAL A 16 4.36 18.58 7.01
CA VAL A 16 5.47 19.52 7.22
C VAL A 16 5.86 20.20 5.91
N SER A 17 5.98 19.44 4.82
CA SER A 17 6.37 19.96 3.51
C SER A 17 5.40 21.04 3.02
N ARG A 18 4.09 20.79 3.07
CA ARG A 18 3.04 21.75 2.70
C ARG A 18 3.03 23.00 3.58
N ARG A 19 3.42 22.87 4.86
CA ARG A 19 3.47 24.00 5.79
C ARG A 19 4.70 24.89 5.55
N CYS A 20 5.86 24.29 5.37
CA CYS A 20 7.13 25.00 5.23
C CYS A 20 7.37 25.49 3.80
N TYR A 21 6.82 24.80 2.80
CA TYR A 21 7.08 25.04 1.39
C TYR A 21 5.78 24.94 0.56
N PRO A 22 4.81 25.84 0.78
CA PRO A 22 3.47 25.72 0.19
C PRO A 22 3.44 25.75 -1.33
N ASP A 23 4.40 26.42 -1.97
CA ASP A 23 4.46 26.57 -3.43
C ASP A 23 5.35 25.51 -4.12
N ARG A 24 5.92 24.56 -3.36
CA ARG A 24 6.71 23.48 -3.95
C ARG A 24 5.80 22.38 -4.48
N ASP A 25 6.28 21.70 -5.51
CA ASP A 25 5.66 20.46 -5.94
C ASP A 25 5.77 19.39 -4.82
N HIS A 26 4.64 18.74 -4.56
CA HIS A 26 4.50 17.69 -3.56
C HIS A 26 4.00 16.37 -4.16
N THR A 27 3.86 16.31 -5.49
CA THR A 27 3.26 15.18 -6.22
C THR A 27 3.93 13.85 -5.87
N GLU A 28 5.26 13.84 -5.70
CA GLU A 28 6.00 12.63 -5.33
C GLU A 28 5.60 12.12 -3.94
N LEU A 29 5.62 12.99 -2.92
CA LEU A 29 5.22 12.64 -1.55
C LEU A 29 3.74 12.24 -1.46
N GLU A 30 2.88 12.88 -2.26
CA GLU A 30 1.46 12.52 -2.36
C GLU A 30 1.28 11.13 -2.97
N THR A 31 2.02 10.84 -4.04
CA THR A 31 2.01 9.55 -4.71
C THR A 31 2.51 8.45 -3.78
N GLU A 32 3.64 8.66 -3.09
CA GLU A 32 4.16 7.73 -2.10
C GLU A 32 3.15 7.44 -0.98
N LEU A 33 2.50 8.49 -0.46
CA LEU A 33 1.49 8.34 0.58
C LEU A 33 0.27 7.56 0.07
N ALA A 34 -0.17 7.82 -1.17
CA ALA A 34 -1.28 7.10 -1.79
C ALA A 34 -0.94 5.61 -1.98
N THR A 35 0.26 5.30 -2.51
CA THR A 35 0.75 3.93 -2.67
C THR A 35 0.81 3.19 -1.33
N SER A 36 1.31 3.86 -0.29
CA SER A 36 1.39 3.27 1.06
C SER A 36 -0.01 2.94 1.63
N LYS A 37 -0.99 3.82 1.42
CA LYS A 37 -2.39 3.57 1.82
C LYS A 37 -3.01 2.38 1.07
N ILE A 38 -2.75 2.29 -0.24
CA ILE A 38 -3.22 1.16 -1.06
C ILE A 38 -2.61 -0.15 -0.54
N SER A 39 -1.31 -0.17 -0.27
CA SER A 39 -0.63 -1.33 0.29
C SER A 39 -1.22 -1.77 1.63
N ASP A 40 -1.44 -0.83 2.56
CA ASP A 40 -2.06 -1.13 3.86
C ASP A 40 -3.46 -1.73 3.67
N ARG A 41 -4.26 -1.18 2.74
CA ARG A 41 -5.60 -1.68 2.46
C ARG A 41 -5.59 -3.08 1.82
N VAL A 42 -4.67 -3.33 0.88
CA VAL A 42 -4.51 -4.66 0.27
C VAL A 42 -4.12 -5.68 1.33
N ARG A 43 -3.19 -5.35 2.24
CA ARG A 43 -2.81 -6.24 3.35
C ARG A 43 -3.99 -6.58 4.25
N GLU A 44 -4.81 -5.60 4.59
CA GLU A 44 -6.01 -5.82 5.41
C GLU A 44 -7.01 -6.74 4.70
N ILE A 45 -7.29 -6.49 3.41
CA ILE A 45 -8.18 -7.33 2.60
C ILE A 45 -7.66 -8.77 2.56
N VAL A 46 -6.38 -8.96 2.24
CA VAL A 46 -5.75 -10.28 2.17
C VAL A 46 -5.76 -10.98 3.53
N ALA A 47 -5.50 -10.27 4.63
CA ALA A 47 -5.53 -10.82 5.98
C ALA A 47 -6.95 -11.25 6.40
N SER A 48 -7.98 -10.54 5.93
CA SER A 48 -9.39 -10.87 6.18
C SER A 48 -9.98 -11.91 5.21
N ALA A 49 -9.28 -12.20 4.12
CA ALA A 49 -9.80 -13.08 3.08
C ALA A 49 -9.83 -14.54 3.57
N PRO A 50 -10.85 -15.32 3.18
CA PRO A 50 -10.84 -16.75 3.43
C PRO A 50 -9.64 -17.42 2.74
N PRO A 51 -9.16 -18.56 3.26
CA PRO A 51 -8.07 -19.29 2.64
C PRO A 51 -8.45 -19.70 1.21
N LEU A 52 -7.47 -19.66 0.31
CA LEU A 52 -7.65 -20.08 -1.07
C LEU A 52 -8.15 -21.53 -1.15
N SER A 53 -9.15 -21.75 -2.00
CA SER A 53 -9.63 -23.10 -2.32
C SER A 53 -8.53 -23.92 -3.01
N ALA A 54 -8.66 -25.25 -2.99
CA ALA A 54 -7.72 -26.14 -3.67
C ALA A 54 -7.58 -25.81 -5.17
N GLU A 55 -8.70 -25.50 -5.84
CA GLU A 55 -8.72 -25.11 -7.25
C GLU A 55 -8.02 -23.77 -7.49
N GLN A 56 -8.25 -22.77 -6.63
CA GLN A 56 -7.57 -21.47 -6.71
C GLN A 56 -6.06 -21.61 -6.50
N ARG A 57 -5.63 -22.44 -5.54
CA ARG A 57 -4.21 -22.75 -5.32
C ARG A 57 -3.59 -23.41 -6.54
N ALA A 58 -4.25 -24.42 -7.11
CA ALA A 58 -3.75 -25.14 -8.29
C ALA A 58 -3.52 -24.19 -9.48
N ARG A 59 -4.47 -23.28 -9.74
CA ARG A 59 -4.34 -22.25 -10.78
C ARG A 59 -3.16 -21.31 -10.55
N ILE A 60 -2.98 -20.82 -9.32
CA ILE A 60 -1.88 -19.91 -8.98
C ILE A 60 -0.53 -20.63 -9.10
N SER A 61 -0.43 -21.87 -8.60
CA SER A 61 0.78 -22.69 -8.72
C SER A 61 1.17 -22.92 -10.18
N ALA A 62 0.21 -23.21 -11.07
CA ALA A 62 0.49 -23.39 -12.49
C ALA A 62 1.09 -22.14 -13.17
N LEU A 63 0.74 -20.94 -12.69
CA LEU A 63 1.27 -19.68 -13.21
C LEU A 63 2.70 -19.37 -12.69
N LEU A 64 3.01 -19.78 -11.46
CA LEU A 64 4.30 -19.50 -10.80
C LEU A 64 5.40 -20.53 -11.10
N VAL A 65 5.06 -21.70 -11.63
CA VAL A 65 6.01 -22.77 -11.97
C VAL A 65 6.62 -22.57 -13.38
N ARG A 66 6.24 -21.50 -14.09
CA ARG A 66 6.83 -21.20 -15.40
C ARG A 66 8.23 -20.59 -15.20
N PRO A 67 9.30 -21.19 -15.76
CA PRO A 67 10.69 -20.72 -15.61
C PRO A 67 10.93 -19.35 -16.26
#